data_AF-A0A1G6TFP2-F1
#
_entry.id   AF-A0A1G6TFP2-F1
#
_cell.length_a   1.000
_cell.length_b   1.000
_cell.length_c   1.000
_cell.angle_alpha   90.00
_cell.angle_beta   90.00
_cell.angle_gamma   90.00
#
_symmetry.space_group_name_H-M   'P 1'
#
loop_
_entity.id
_entity.type
_entity.pdbx_description
1 polymer ?
#
loop_
_entity_poly.entity_id
_entity_poly.type
_entity_poly.pdbx_seq_one_letter_code
_entity_poly.pdbx_strand_id
1 'polypeptide(L)'
;MIPLLILLLAAVPAAAQRSGCGMGLGLEAMRGAEAPLRAGATATSLLAGREAARQAAGQLAEASRHLAGCGCRQAAEHLGEAARLAEENEGAAEVERIRRGLDRAGFSVRLARERLDRQGCS
;
A
#
# COMPACT_ATOMS: atom_id res chain seq x y z
N MET A 1 13.85 -46.85 -5.11
CA MET A 1 13.44 -46.34 -3.78
C MET A 1 13.39 -44.82 -3.78
N ILE A 2 12.54 -44.25 -4.64
CA ILE A 2 12.19 -42.83 -4.67
C ILE A 2 10.72 -42.89 -5.10
N PRO A 3 9.75 -42.59 -4.22
CA PRO A 3 9.19 -41.25 -4.25
C PRO A 3 8.52 -40.85 -2.92
N LEU A 4 9.31 -40.41 -1.92
CA LEU A 4 8.77 -39.67 -0.78
C LEU A 4 8.92 -38.15 -0.94
N LEU A 5 9.50 -37.69 -2.07
CA LEU A 5 9.80 -36.28 -2.31
C LEU A 5 8.70 -35.49 -3.04
N ILE A 6 7.69 -36.18 -3.61
CA ILE A 6 6.65 -35.52 -4.42
C ILE A 6 5.46 -35.03 -3.56
N LEU A 7 5.31 -35.54 -2.33
CA LEU A 7 4.17 -35.19 -1.46
C LEU A 7 4.36 -33.91 -0.62
N LEU A 8 5.53 -33.25 -0.69
CA LEU A 8 5.85 -32.07 0.15
C LEU A 8 5.80 -30.71 -0.59
N LEU A 9 5.42 -30.68 -1.87
CA LEU A 9 5.43 -29.45 -2.68
C LEU A 9 4.03 -28.85 -2.97
N ALA A 10 2.95 -29.41 -2.44
CA ALA A 10 1.58 -28.99 -2.79
C ALA A 10 0.79 -28.31 -1.67
N ALA A 11 1.45 -27.86 -0.60
CA ALA A 11 0.82 -27.05 0.45
C ALA A 11 1.30 -25.59 0.38
N VAL A 12 1.24 -24.99 -0.80
CA VAL A 12 1.19 -23.52 -0.89
C VAL A 12 -0.23 -23.15 -0.49
N PRO A 13 -0.46 -22.40 0.60
CA PRO A 13 -1.82 -22.00 0.96
C PRO A 13 -2.33 -21.12 -0.19
N ALA A 14 -3.25 -21.69 -0.96
CA ALA A 14 -3.97 -21.05 -2.05
C ALA A 14 -4.96 -20.01 -1.49
N ALA A 15 -4.45 -18.99 -0.80
CA ALA A 15 -5.16 -17.74 -0.56
C ALA A 15 -5.14 -16.82 -1.80
N ALA A 16 -4.47 -17.25 -2.88
CA ALA A 16 -4.52 -16.61 -4.18
C ALA A 16 -5.74 -17.13 -4.96
N GLN A 17 -6.55 -16.20 -5.47
CA GLN A 17 -7.60 -16.40 -6.47
C GLN A 17 -9.01 -16.74 -5.94
N ARG A 18 -9.60 -15.81 -5.17
CA ARG A 18 -11.00 -15.45 -5.45
C ARG A 18 -11.00 -14.76 -6.81
N SER A 19 -11.43 -15.46 -7.86
CA SER A 19 -11.59 -14.87 -9.18
C SER A 19 -12.45 -13.60 -9.07
N GLY A 20 -11.94 -12.48 -9.58
CA GLY A 20 -12.66 -11.20 -9.61
C GLY A 20 -12.55 -10.29 -8.38
N CYS A 21 -11.79 -10.62 -7.32
CA CYS A 21 -11.70 -9.71 -6.16
C CYS A 21 -10.91 -8.42 -6.42
N GLY A 22 -10.07 -8.37 -7.47
CA GLY A 22 -9.30 -7.18 -7.83
C GLY A 22 -7.94 -7.04 -7.13
N MET A 23 -7.38 -8.13 -6.59
CA MET A 23 -6.10 -8.12 -5.85
C MET A 23 -4.95 -7.47 -6.65
N GLY A 24 -4.86 -7.79 -7.95
CA GLY A 24 -3.84 -7.22 -8.83
C GLY A 24 -3.95 -5.69 -8.94
N LEU A 25 -5.17 -5.16 -9.04
CA LEU A 25 -5.45 -3.72 -9.08
C LEU A 25 -5.04 -3.06 -7.75
N GLY A 26 -5.31 -3.70 -6.62
CA GLY A 26 -4.87 -3.22 -5.31
C GLY A 26 -3.34 -3.13 -5.19
N LEU A 27 -2.63 -4.16 -5.66
CA LEU A 27 -1.16 -4.17 -5.67
C LEU A 27 -0.57 -3.17 -6.66
N GLU A 28 -1.23 -2.93 -7.79
CA GLU A 28 -0.83 -1.93 -8.77
C GLU A 28 -1.03 -0.51 -8.24
N ALA A 29 -2.18 -0.21 -7.65
CA ALA A 29 -2.44 1.07 -7.00
C ALA A 29 -1.46 1.33 -5.84
N MET A 30 -1.17 0.30 -5.03
CA MET A 30 -0.16 0.39 -3.96
C MET A 30 1.23 0.72 -4.51
N ARG A 31 1.64 0.08 -5.61
CA ARG A 31 2.91 0.38 -6.30
C ARG A 31 2.90 1.78 -6.91
N GLY A 32 1.78 2.21 -7.46
CA GLY A 32 1.58 3.56 -7.99
C GLY A 32 1.92 4.62 -6.95
N ALA A 33 1.49 4.41 -5.70
CA ALA A 33 1.64 5.37 -4.61
C ALA A 33 3.10 5.60 -4.18
N GLU A 34 4.02 4.69 -4.50
CA GLU A 34 5.42 4.76 -4.04
C GLU A 34 6.15 6.01 -4.56
N ALA A 35 5.95 6.37 -5.83
CA ALA A 35 6.62 7.52 -6.44
C ALA A 35 6.09 8.86 -5.89
N PRO A 36 4.77 9.12 -5.81
CA PRO A 36 4.23 10.30 -5.13
C PRO A 36 4.67 10.41 -3.67
N LEU A 37 4.64 9.32 -2.90
CA LEU A 37 5.08 9.34 -1.50
C LEU A 37 6.55 9.78 -1.37
N ARG A 38 7.43 9.24 -2.21
CA ARG A 38 8.85 9.61 -2.23
C ARG A 38 9.05 11.07 -2.65
N ALA A 39 8.35 11.51 -3.70
CA ALA A 39 8.42 12.89 -4.19
C ALA A 39 7.93 13.89 -3.13
N GLY A 40 6.88 13.54 -2.40
CA GLY A 40 6.34 14.35 -1.32
C GLY A 40 7.24 14.40 -0.08
N ALA A 41 7.88 13.29 0.28
CA ALA A 41 8.85 13.23 1.37
C ALA A 41 10.11 14.10 1.11
N THR A 42 10.46 14.32 -0.16
CA THR A 42 11.60 15.15 -0.57
C THR A 42 11.19 16.49 -1.20
N ALA A 43 9.91 16.85 -1.14
CA ALA A 43 9.37 18.03 -1.83
C ALA A 43 10.10 19.31 -1.41
N THR A 44 10.48 20.15 -2.36
CA THR A 44 11.17 21.44 -2.11
C THR A 44 10.21 22.62 -2.06
N SER A 45 8.94 22.43 -2.40
CA SER A 45 7.91 23.47 -2.42
C SER A 45 6.55 22.94 -1.94
N LEU A 46 5.67 23.86 -1.51
CA LEU A 46 4.31 23.52 -1.08
C LEU A 46 3.50 22.92 -2.21
N LEU A 47 3.55 23.53 -3.39
CA LEU A 47 2.78 23.06 -4.55
C LEU A 47 3.13 21.62 -4.92
N ALA A 48 4.43 21.32 -5.04
CA ALA A 48 4.89 19.97 -5.35
C ALA A 48 4.52 18.96 -4.26
N GLY A 49 4.66 19.35 -2.97
CA GLY A 49 4.32 18.49 -1.85
C GLY A 49 2.82 18.16 -1.79
N ARG A 50 1.95 19.15 -2.00
CA ARG A 50 0.49 18.96 -1.99
C ARG A 50 0.00 18.11 -3.16
N GLU A 51 0.58 18.31 -4.34
CA GLU A 51 0.27 17.49 -5.51
C GLU A 51 0.66 16.02 -5.28
N ALA A 52 1.87 15.80 -4.76
CA ALA A 52 2.33 14.46 -4.37
C ALA A 52 1.42 13.82 -3.30
N ALA A 53 0.98 14.61 -2.31
CA ALA A 53 0.04 14.17 -1.28
C ALA A 53 -1.30 13.73 -1.87
N ARG A 54 -1.90 14.53 -2.77
CA ARG A 54 -3.16 14.21 -3.46
C ARG A 54 -3.06 12.92 -4.26
N GLN A 55 -2.00 12.79 -5.06
CA GLN A 55 -1.76 11.58 -5.88
C GLN A 55 -1.60 10.34 -5.01
N ALA A 56 -0.79 10.43 -3.95
CA ALA A 56 -0.62 9.35 -2.99
C ALA A 56 -1.95 8.97 -2.32
N ALA A 57 -2.73 9.95 -1.85
CA ALA A 57 -4.01 9.71 -1.18
C ALA A 57 -4.99 8.93 -2.09
N GLY A 58 -5.12 9.34 -3.35
CA GLY A 58 -5.99 8.66 -4.31
C GLY A 58 -5.61 7.20 -4.54
N GLN A 59 -4.33 6.93 -4.81
CA GLN A 59 -3.83 5.58 -5.08
C GLN A 59 -3.86 4.69 -3.84
N LEU A 60 -3.55 5.23 -2.66
CA LEU A 60 -3.62 4.48 -1.40
C LEU A 60 -5.07 4.13 -1.02
N ALA A 61 -6.01 5.05 -1.23
CA ALA A 61 -7.42 4.79 -1.01
C ALA A 61 -7.94 3.70 -1.96
N GLU A 62 -7.54 3.73 -3.24
CA GLU A 62 -7.87 2.69 -4.22
C GLU A 62 -7.29 1.34 -3.84
N ALA A 63 -6.00 1.30 -3.49
CA ALA A 63 -5.34 0.09 -3.02
C ALA A 63 -6.03 -0.50 -1.79
N SER A 64 -6.33 0.35 -0.79
CA SER A 64 -7.05 -0.05 0.43
C SER A 64 -8.42 -0.67 0.11
N ARG A 65 -9.23 -0.06 -0.76
CA ARG A 65 -10.54 -0.60 -1.17
C ARG A 65 -10.42 -1.97 -1.83
N HIS A 66 -9.51 -2.14 -2.77
CA HIS A 66 -9.31 -3.43 -3.46
C HIS A 66 -8.84 -4.52 -2.51
N LEU A 67 -7.84 -4.22 -1.66
CA LEU A 67 -7.33 -5.18 -0.69
C LEU A 67 -8.39 -5.56 0.36
N ALA A 68 -9.20 -4.61 0.83
CA ALA A 68 -10.32 -4.88 1.72
C ALA A 68 -11.35 -5.82 1.06
N GLY A 69 -11.69 -5.57 -0.21
CA GLY A 69 -12.60 -6.44 -0.99
C GLY A 69 -12.07 -7.86 -1.22
N CYS A 70 -10.74 -8.03 -1.25
CA CYS A 70 -10.08 -9.33 -1.32
C CYS A 70 -9.90 -10.02 0.05
N GLY A 71 -10.31 -9.40 1.16
CA GLY A 71 -10.19 -9.97 2.51
C GLY A 71 -8.87 -9.67 3.22
N CYS A 72 -8.02 -8.82 2.66
CA CYS A 72 -6.71 -8.47 3.20
C CYS A 72 -6.83 -7.32 4.22
N ARG A 73 -7.63 -7.53 5.28
CA ARG A 73 -8.07 -6.47 6.22
C ARG A 73 -6.90 -5.66 6.79
N GLN A 74 -5.88 -6.33 7.32
CA GLN A 74 -4.76 -5.65 7.97
C GLN A 74 -3.95 -4.78 6.99
N ALA A 75 -3.71 -5.28 5.77
CA ALA A 75 -3.05 -4.50 4.73
C ALA A 75 -3.90 -3.29 4.31
N ALA A 76 -5.21 -3.49 4.16
CA ALA A 76 -6.14 -2.42 3.83
C ALA A 76 -6.20 -1.33 4.92
N GLU A 77 -6.12 -1.71 6.20
CA GLU A 77 -6.06 -0.77 7.34
C GLU A 77 -4.81 0.11 7.28
N HIS A 78 -3.63 -0.48 7.07
CA HIS A 78 -2.39 0.28 6.93
C HIS A 78 -2.40 1.21 5.72
N LEU A 79 -2.94 0.76 4.58
CA LEU A 79 -3.09 1.60 3.39
C LEU A 79 -4.15 2.71 3.58
N GLY A 80 -5.23 2.43 4.32
CA GLY A 80 -6.24 3.42 4.66
C GLY A 80 -5.71 4.49 5.60
N GLU A 81 -4.89 4.10 6.60
CA GLU A 81 -4.17 5.05 7.44
C GLU A 81 -3.19 5.91 6.63
N ALA A 82 -2.43 5.28 5.73
CA ALA A 82 -1.52 6.00 4.83
C ALA A 82 -2.26 6.99 3.92
N ALA A 83 -3.43 6.59 3.38
CA ALA A 83 -4.28 7.45 2.56
C ALA A 83 -4.76 8.67 3.35
N ARG A 84 -5.25 8.46 4.57
CA ARG A 84 -5.69 9.55 5.46
C ARG A 84 -4.54 10.51 5.80
N LEU A 85 -3.35 9.98 6.11
CA LEU A 85 -2.17 10.80 6.34
C LEU A 85 -1.81 11.63 5.10
N ALA A 86 -1.89 11.06 3.91
CA ALA A 86 -1.63 11.80 2.67
C ALA A 86 -2.69 12.90 2.44
N GLU A 87 -3.97 12.58 2.61
CA GLU A 87 -5.10 13.52 2.49
C GLU A 87 -4.98 14.70 3.47
N GLU A 88 -4.70 14.44 4.75
CA GLU A 88 -4.49 15.47 5.78
C GLU A 88 -3.34 16.45 5.42
N ASN A 89 -2.38 16.02 4.60
CA ASN A 89 -1.24 16.81 4.19
C ASN A 89 -1.40 17.52 2.84
N GLU A 90 -2.45 17.20 2.06
CA GLU A 90 -2.79 17.98 0.85
C GLU A 90 -3.13 19.44 1.20
N GLY A 91 -3.72 19.68 2.36
CA GLY A 91 -4.08 21.03 2.85
C GLY A 91 -2.99 21.72 3.68
N ALA A 92 -1.83 21.10 3.91
CA ALA A 92 -0.84 21.63 4.85
C ALA A 92 -0.22 22.95 4.38
N ALA A 93 -0.03 23.89 5.31
CA ALA A 93 0.56 25.22 5.04
C ALA A 93 2.09 25.24 5.02
N GLU A 94 2.74 24.15 5.44
CA GLU A 94 4.19 24.07 5.58
C GLU A 94 4.74 22.82 4.87
N VAL A 95 5.82 22.99 4.11
CA VAL A 95 6.47 21.88 3.37
C VAL A 95 6.97 20.80 4.34
N GLU A 96 7.52 21.20 5.47
CA GLU A 96 8.07 20.26 6.44
C GLU A 96 7.00 19.36 7.07
N ARG A 97 5.78 19.90 7.26
CA ARG A 97 4.63 19.10 7.68
C ARG A 97 4.28 18.04 6.64
N ILE A 98 4.24 18.42 5.36
CA ILE A 98 3.99 17.50 4.25
C ILE A 98 5.04 16.39 4.21
N ARG A 99 6.34 16.74 4.27
CA ARG A 99 7.43 15.76 4.23
C ARG A 99 7.29 14.71 5.31
N ARG A 100 7.08 15.13 6.57
CA ARG A 100 6.87 14.22 7.71
C ARG A 100 5.58 13.43 7.61
N GLY A 101 4.52 14.01 7.04
CA GLY A 101 3.26 13.32 6.78
C GLY A 101 3.43 12.18 5.79
N LEU A 102 4.06 12.46 4.65
CA LEU A 102 4.24 11.50 3.56
C LEU A 102 5.33 10.47 3.83
N ASP A 103 6.36 10.80 4.63
CA ASP A 103 7.31 9.81 5.13
C ASP A 103 6.63 8.77 6.03
N ARG A 104 5.77 9.22 6.96
CA ARG A 104 4.96 8.32 7.81
C ARG A 104 3.98 7.49 6.99
N ALA A 105 3.29 8.09 6.01
CA ALA A 105 2.45 7.34 5.09
C ALA A 105 3.26 6.27 4.32
N GLY A 106 4.46 6.62 3.85
CA GLY A 106 5.38 5.68 3.22
C GLY A 106 5.82 4.53 4.13
N PHE A 107 6.00 4.78 5.42
CA PHE A 107 6.26 3.73 6.40
C PHE A 107 5.07 2.76 6.53
N SER A 108 3.84 3.25 6.63
CA SER A 108 2.64 2.41 6.69
C SER A 108 2.47 1.55 5.42
N VAL A 109 2.81 2.09 4.24
CA VAL A 109 2.80 1.33 2.99
C VAL A 109 3.84 0.21 2.99
N ARG A 110 5.07 0.47 3.46
CA ARG A 110 6.10 -0.57 3.60
C ARG A 110 5.65 -1.69 4.54
N LEU A 111 5.02 -1.34 5.67
CA LEU A 111 4.45 -2.33 6.59
C LEU A 111 3.36 -3.18 5.93
N ALA A 112 2.45 -2.56 5.18
CA ALA A 112 1.42 -3.28 4.44
C ALA A 112 2.04 -4.27 3.44
N ARG A 113 3.04 -3.82 2.69
CA ARG A 113 3.77 -4.64 1.71
C ARG A 113 4.52 -5.80 2.37
N GLU A 114 5.30 -5.54 3.41
CA GLU A 114 6.03 -6.57 4.14
C GLU A 114 5.09 -7.64 4.72
N ARG A 115 3.92 -7.24 5.20
CA ARG A 115 2.88 -8.18 5.67
C ARG A 115 2.33 -9.02 4.53
N LEU A 116 1.93 -8.41 3.42
CA LEU A 116 1.44 -9.14 2.25
C LEU A 116 2.49 -10.13 1.73
N ASP A 117 3.75 -9.71 1.66
CA ASP A 117 4.85 -10.53 1.16
C ASP A 117 5.17 -11.71 2.09
N ARG A 118 5.01 -11.57 3.41
CA ARG A 118 5.36 -12.62 4.40
C ARG A 118 4.18 -13.48 4.86
N GLN A 119 3.00 -12.90 4.98
CA GLN A 119 1.82 -13.48 5.63
C GLN A 119 0.61 -13.56 4.70
N GLY A 120 0.72 -13.01 3.49
CA GLY A 120 -0.42 -12.87 2.59
C GLY A 120 -1.51 -11.98 3.22
N CYS A 121 -2.77 -12.36 3.03
CA CYS A 121 -3.94 -11.60 3.50
C CYS A 121 -4.45 -12.02 4.89
N SER A 122 -3.66 -12.80 5.64
CA SER A 122 -4.01 -13.28 6.99
C SER A 122 -3.79 -12.24 8.09
#